data_AF-A0A2A5L935-F1
#
_entry.id   AF-A0A2A5L935-F1
#
_cell.length_a   1.000
_cell.length_b   1.000
_cell.length_c   1.000
_cell.angle_alpha   90.00
_cell.angle_beta   90.00
_cell.angle_gamma   90.00
#
_symmetry.space_group_name_H-M   'P 1'
#
loop_
_entity.id
_entity.type
_entity.pdbx_description
1 polymer ?
#
loop_
_entity_poly.entity_id
_entity_poly.type
_entity_poly.pdbx_seq_one_letter_code
_entity_poly.pdbx_strand_id
1 'polypeptide(L)' 'MDSQYPKRVFHHVKIWLIIALIALILGLLIGFGMGGDNPFKVFLPSTWIHFFNFLR' A
#
# COMPACT_ATOMS: atom_id res chain seq x y z
N MET A 1 5.29 25.11 25.09
CA MET A 1 5.40 23.83 24.36
C MET A 1 5.98 24.13 22.99
N ASP A 2 7.24 23.77 22.76
CA ASP A 2 7.94 24.05 21.50
C ASP A 2 7.26 23.33 20.33
N SER A 3 6.74 24.11 19.38
CA SER A 3 6.01 23.67 18.18
C SER A 3 6.89 22.94 17.14
N GLN A 4 8.17 22.73 17.45
CA GLN A 4 9.18 22.12 16.58
C GLN A 4 9.33 20.61 16.77
N TYR A 5 8.80 20.04 17.86
CA TYR A 5 8.85 18.60 18.15
C TYR A 5 8.05 17.70 17.19
N PRO A 6 6.80 18.05 16.79
CA PRO A 6 6.00 17.11 15.99
C PRO A 6 6.60 16.86 14.60
N LYS A 7 7.26 17.86 14.00
CA LYS A 7 7.70 17.81 12.59
C LYS A 7 8.71 16.70 12.30
N ARG A 8 9.63 16.38 13.21
CA ARG A 8 10.62 15.30 13.00
C ARG A 8 10.01 13.91 13.10
N VAL A 9 9.12 13.71 14.08
CA VAL A 9 8.43 12.42 14.25
C VAL A 9 7.48 12.17 13.07
N PHE A 10 6.72 13.18 12.65
CA PHE A 10 5.86 13.08 11.47
C PHE A 10 6.64 12.72 10.20
N HIS A 11 7.89 13.20 10.06
CA HIS A 11 8.72 12.86 8.91
C HIS A 11 9.09 11.37 8.87
N HIS A 12 9.53 10.81 10.00
CA HIS A 12 9.85 9.39 10.09
C HIS A 12 8.60 8.52 9.91
N VAL A 13 7.50 8.87 10.55
CA VAL A 13 6.21 8.14 10.39
C VAL A 13 5.76 8.17 8.93
N LYS A 14 5.88 9.30 8.24
CA LYS A 14 5.54 9.41 6.82
C LYS A 14 6.41 8.49 5.96
N ILE A 15 7.71 8.42 6.21
CA ILE A 15 8.62 7.54 5.46
C ILE A 15 8.26 6.07 5.69
N TRP A 16 8.07 5.65 6.94
CA TRP A 16 7.67 4.27 7.26
C TRP A 16 6.32 3.90 6.62
N LEU A 17 5.37 4.83 6.60
CA LEU A 17 4.06 4.63 5.96
C LEU A 17 4.19 4.46 4.44
N ILE A 18 5.05 5.25 3.78
CA ILE A 18 5.34 5.10 2.35
C ILE A 18 6.01 3.75 2.07
N ILE A 19 6.98 3.34 2.90
CA ILE A 19 7.66 2.04 2.75
C ILE A 19 6.66 0.89 2.91
N ALA A 20 5.78 0.96 3.91
CA ALA A 20 4.73 -0.05 4.13
C ALA A 20 3.77 -0.12 2.93
N LEU A 21 3.39 1.02 2.36
CA LEU A 21 2.53 1.09 1.17
C LEU A 21 3.22 0.45 -0.05
N ILE A 22 4.51 0.73 -0.26
CA ILE A 22 5.29 0.14 -1.35
C ILE A 22 5.40 -1.38 -1.15
N ALA A 23 5.71 -1.85 0.05
CA ALA A 23 5.78 -3.28 0.36
C ALA A 23 4.45 -3.99 0.11
N LEU A 24 3.33 -3.36 0.46
CA LEU A 24 1.98 -3.86 0.19
C LEU A 24 1.72 -3.98 -1.32
N ILE A 25 2.04 -2.94 -2.09
CA ILE A 25 1.88 -2.96 -3.55
C ILE A 25 2.76 -4.04 -4.18
N LEU A 26 4.00 -4.19 -3.74
CA LEU A 26 4.91 -5.24 -4.20
C LEU A 26 4.38 -6.65 -3.88
N GLY A 27 3.85 -6.86 -2.67
CA GLY A 27 3.21 -8.12 -2.28
C GLY A 27 2.01 -8.47 -3.16
N LEU A 28 1.15 -7.48 -3.44
CA LEU A 28 0.01 -7.66 -4.36
C LEU A 28 0.49 -7.93 -5.80
N LEU A 29 1.51 -7.21 -6.29
CA LEU A 29 2.09 -7.42 -7.62
C LEU A 29 2.61 -8.86 -7.78
N ILE A 30 3.33 -9.35 -6.77
CA ILE A 30 3.83 -10.73 -6.74
C ILE A 30 2.66 -11.72 -6.69
N GLY A 31 1.66 -11.48 -5.85
CA GLY A 31 0.48 -12.34 -5.74
C GLY A 31 -0.31 -12.45 -7.04
N PHE A 32 -0.56 -11.33 -7.72
CA PHE A 32 -1.21 -11.33 -9.05
C PHE A 32 -0.35 -12.00 -10.12
N GLY A 33 0.97 -11.73 -10.11
CA GLY A 33 1.90 -12.36 -11.04
C GLY A 33 2.00 -13.88 -10.86
N MET A 34 1.97 -14.39 -9.63
CA MET A 34 1.92 -15.83 -9.35
C MET A 34 0.57 -16.45 -9.74
N GLY A 35 -0.52 -15.70 -9.68
CA GLY A 35 -1.85 -16.12 -10.13
C GLY A 35 -2.02 -16.20 -11.65
N GLY A 36 -0.99 -15.83 -12.44
CA GLY A 36 -1.04 -15.84 -13.90
C GLY A 36 -1.81 -14.64 -14.50
N ASP A 37 -2.11 -13.63 -13.69
CA ASP A 37 -2.84 -12.44 -14.11
C ASP A 37 -1.90 -11.23 -14.21
N ASN A 38 -2.32 -10.16 -14.89
CA ASN A 38 -1.49 -8.99 -15.10
C ASN A 38 -1.17 -8.32 -13.74
N PRO A 39 0.11 -8.26 -13.31
CA PRO A 39 0.49 -7.72 -12.00
C PRO A 39 0.06 -6.25 -11.85
N PHE A 40 0.06 -5.46 -12.93
CA PHE A 40 -0.41 -4.07 -12.91
C PHE A 40 -1.91 -3.90 -12.59
N LYS A 41 -2.69 -4.99 -12.49
CA LYS A 41 -4.09 -4.93 -12.05
C LYS A 41 -4.26 -4.39 -10.64
N VAL A 42 -3.22 -4.38 -9.81
CA VAL A 42 -3.24 -3.75 -8.48
C VAL A 42 -3.59 -2.26 -8.55
N PHE A 43 -3.30 -1.59 -9.67
CA PHE A 43 -3.67 -0.18 -9.89
C PHE A 43 -5.08 0.02 -10.44
N LEU A 44 -5.80 -1.05 -10.82
CA LEU A 44 -7.17 -0.94 -11.31
C LEU A 44 -8.17 -0.89 -10.13
N PRO A 45 -9.12 0.07 -10.12
CA PRO A 45 -10.12 0.17 -9.06
C PRO A 45 -11.05 -1.05 -8.99
N SER A 46 -11.27 -1.76 -10.11
CA SER A 46 -12.05 -3.00 -10.16
C SER A 46 -11.44 -4.13 -9.32
N THR A 47 -10.10 -4.20 -9.23
CA THR A 47 -9.38 -5.20 -8.45
C THR A 47 -9.63 -5.02 -6.96
N TRP A 48 -9.69 -3.77 -6.49
CA TRP A 48 -10.03 -3.45 -5.11
C TRP A 48 -11.48 -3.80 -4.79
N ILE A 49 -12.42 -3.51 -5.71
CA ILE A 49 -13.83 -3.92 -5.55
C ILE A 49 -13.93 -5.44 -5.43
N HIS A 50 -13.23 -6.19 -6.26
CA HIS A 50 -13.17 -7.66 -6.16
C HIS A 50 -12.57 -8.13 -4.84
N PHE A 51 -11.48 -7.50 -4.38
CA PHE A 51 -10.86 -7.82 -3.11
C PHE A 51 -11.78 -7.55 -1.91
N PHE A 52 -12.47 -6.41 -1.88
CA PHE A 52 -13.44 -6.10 -0.83
C PHE A 52 -14.68 -7.01 -0.89
N ASN A 53 -15.10 -7.42 -2.09
CA ASN A 53 -16.14 -8.43 -2.24
C ASN A 53 -15.69 -9.80 -1.69
N PHE A 54 -14.40 -10.14 -1.77
CA PHE A 54 -13.85 -11.37 -1.21
C PHE A 54 -13.73 -11.33 0.32
N LEU A 55 -13.55 -10.16 0.91
CA LEU A 55 -13.49 -9.95 2.36
C LEU A 55 -14.85 -9.88 3.05
N ARG A 56 -15.94 -9.75 2.28
CA ARG A 56 -17.32 -9.74 2.77
C ARG A 56 -17.84 -11.16 2.95
#